data_AF-A0A832SYT8-F1
#
_entry.id   AF-A0A832SYT8-F1
#
_cell.length_a   1.000
_cell.length_b   1.000
_cell.length_c   1.000
_cell.angle_alpha   90.00
_cell.angle_beta   90.00
_cell.angle_gamma   90.00
#
_symmetry.space_group_name_H-M   'P 1'
#
loop_
_entity.id
_entity.type
_entity.pdbx_description
1 polymer ?
#
loop_
_entity_poly.entity_id
_entity_poly.type
_entity_poly.pdbx_seq_one_letter_code
_entity_poly.pdbx_strand_id
1 'polypeptide(L)' 'MKTIAVDETTWKKIKMLKDKMEARSYDEVLQKLIETWHLVELDKKVDKVMVNDEEMKILMSILKKKKGS' A
#
# COMPACT_ATOMS: atom_id res chain seq x y z
N MET A 1 -7.40 -21.83 -1.65
CA MET A 1 -8.12 -20.81 -2.44
C MET A 1 -9.30 -20.30 -1.63
N LYS A 2 -9.47 -18.97 -1.53
CA LYS A 2 -10.69 -18.37 -0.99
C LYS A 2 -11.48 -17.82 -2.18
N THR A 3 -12.74 -18.18 -2.28
CA THR A 3 -13.62 -17.73 -3.37
C THR A 3 -14.26 -16.41 -2.96
N ILE A 4 -14.29 -15.45 -3.89
CA ILE A 4 -15.04 -14.20 -3.75
C ILE A 4 -16.11 -14.13 -4.83
N ALA A 5 -17.29 -13.67 -4.45
CA ALA A 5 -18.32 -13.32 -5.42
C ALA A 5 -18.08 -11.90 -5.90
N VAL A 6 -18.09 -11.69 -7.21
CA VAL A 6 -17.98 -10.38 -7.85
C VAL A 6 -19.09 -10.22 -8.86
N ASP A 7 -19.53 -8.99 -9.08
CA ASP A 7 -20.51 -8.69 -10.11
C ASP A 7 -19.89 -8.82 -11.52
N GLU A 8 -20.75 -8.92 -12.53
CA GLU A 8 -20.35 -9.10 -13.93
C GLU A 8 -19.46 -7.96 -14.45
N THR A 9 -19.67 -6.73 -13.96
CA THR A 9 -18.87 -5.57 -14.40
C THR A 9 -17.46 -5.67 -13.83
N THR A 10 -17.33 -5.99 -12.54
CA THR A 10 -16.04 -6.24 -11.90
C THR A 10 -15.31 -7.40 -12.55
N TRP A 11 -16.03 -8.47 -12.90
CA TRP A 11 -15.46 -9.62 -13.59
C TRP A 11 -14.87 -9.27 -14.96
N LYS A 12 -15.58 -8.47 -15.77
CA LYS A 12 -15.06 -7.97 -17.05
C LYS A 12 -13.79 -7.14 -16.89
N LYS A 13 -13.74 -6.26 -15.88
CA LYS A 13 -12.54 -5.46 -15.58
C LYS A 13 -11.35 -6.33 -15.20
N ILE A 14 -11.56 -7.35 -14.36
CA ILE A 14 -10.51 -8.31 -13.97
C ILE A 14 -9.96 -9.05 -15.18
N LYS A 15 -10.83 -9.49 -16.12
CA LYS A 15 -10.39 -10.11 -17.38
C LYS A 15 -9.51 -9.17 -18.21
N MET A 16 -9.96 -7.93 -18.42
CA MET A 16 -9.18 -6.94 -19.17
C MET A 16 -7.82 -6.65 -18.52
N LEU A 17 -7.77 -6.61 -17.18
CA LEU A 17 -6.53 -6.43 -16.44
C LEU A 17 -5.58 -7.61 -16.61
N LYS A 18 -6.10 -8.85 -16.57
CA LYS A 18 -5.30 -10.06 -16.81
C LYS A 18 -4.56 -9.98 -18.15
N ASP A 19 -5.26 -9.59 -19.21
CA ASP A 19 -4.69 -9.50 -20.56
C ASP A 19 -3.65 -8.37 -20.64
N LYS A 20 -3.96 -7.19 -20.10
CA LYS A 20 -3.03 -6.05 -20.09
C LYS A 20 -1.76 -6.29 -19.29
N MET A 21 -1.85 -7.06 -18.20
CA MET A 21 -0.73 -7.36 -17.30
C MET A 21 0.00 -8.65 -17.67
N GLU A 22 -0.44 -9.33 -18.74
CA GLU A 22 0.05 -10.64 -19.19
C GLU A 22 0.11 -11.66 -18.04
N ALA A 23 -0.87 -11.58 -17.12
CA ALA A 23 -0.89 -12.41 -15.92
C ALA A 23 -1.35 -13.85 -16.26
N ARG A 24 -0.72 -14.82 -15.59
CA ARG A 24 -0.97 -16.25 -15.80
C ARG A 24 -2.30 -16.69 -15.23
N SER A 25 -2.77 -16.06 -14.14
CA SER A 25 -4.05 -16.37 -13.50
C SER A 25 -4.74 -15.10 -12.98
N TYR A 26 -6.04 -15.22 -12.68
CA TYR A 26 -6.78 -14.14 -12.02
C TYR A 26 -6.29 -13.91 -10.58
N ASP A 27 -5.81 -14.96 -9.90
CA ASP A 27 -5.19 -14.82 -8.58
C ASP A 27 -3.94 -13.95 -8.65
N GLU A 28 -3.12 -14.10 -9.70
CA GLU A 28 -1.94 -13.25 -9.91
C GLU A 28 -2.33 -11.78 -10.14
N VAL A 29 -3.42 -11.53 -10.88
CA VAL A 29 -3.95 -10.17 -11.05
C VAL A 29 -4.34 -9.58 -9.71
N LEU A 30 -5.12 -10.32 -8.91
CA LEU A 30 -5.55 -9.87 -7.59
C LEU A 30 -4.36 -9.62 -6.66
N GLN A 31 -3.37 -10.50 -6.67
CA GLN A 31 -2.15 -10.35 -5.88
C GLN A 31 -1.41 -9.05 -6.26
N LYS A 32 -1.17 -8.81 -7.56
CA LYS A 32 -0.49 -7.58 -8.01
C LYS A 32 -1.27 -6.32 -7.67
N LEU A 33 -2.60 -6.35 -7.74
CA LEU A 33 -3.45 -5.24 -7.33
C LEU A 33 -3.33 -4.95 -5.83
N ILE A 34 -3.34 -5.98 -4.99
CA ILE A 34 -3.17 -5.86 -3.53
C ILE A 34 -1.78 -5.30 -3.20
N GLU A 35 -0.73 -5.83 -3.81
CA GLU A 35 0.64 -5.35 -3.62
C GLU A 35 0.78 -3.88 -4.02
N THR A 36 0.24 -3.51 -5.19
CA THR A 36 0.24 -2.11 -5.67
C THR A 36 -0.53 -1.19 -4.71
N TRP A 37 -1.67 -1.65 -4.20
CA TRP A 37 -2.45 -0.89 -3.23
C TRP A 37 -1.68 -0.66 -1.93
N HIS A 38 -1.02 -1.68 -1.39
CA HIS A 38 -0.16 -1.53 -0.21
C HIS A 38 0.98 -0.53 -0.43
N LEU A 39 1.60 -0.51 -1.62
CA LEU A 39 2.65 0.47 -1.95
C LEU A 39 2.11 1.89 -1.98
N VAL A 40 0.95 2.12 -2.62
CA VAL A 40 0.32 3.44 -2.66
C VAL A 40 -0.15 3.89 -1.27
N GLU A 41 -0.63 2.96 -0.43
CA GLU A 41 -0.97 3.28 0.96
C GLU A 41 0.26 3.63 1.80
N LEU A 42 1.37 2.92 1.58
CA LEU A 42 2.64 3.21 2.25
C LEU A 42 3.14 4.60 1.84
N ASP A 43 3.15 4.91 0.55
CA ASP A 43 3.53 6.22 -0.01
C ASP A 43 2.71 7.35 0.63
N LYS A 44 1.38 7.21 0.66
CA LYS A 44 0.48 8.17 1.32
C LYS A 44 0.72 8.32 2.84
N LYS A 45 1.16 7.26 3.51
CA LYS A 45 1.50 7.31 4.94
C LYS A 45 2.86 7.97 5.15
N VAL A 46 3.84 7.69 4.29
CA VAL A 46 5.15 8.32 4.32
C VAL A 46 5.04 9.81 4.02
N ASP A 47 4.21 10.23 3.06
CA ASP A 47 3.92 11.64 2.79
C ASP A 47 3.30 12.36 3.99
N LYS A 48 2.49 11.66 4.79
CA LYS A 48 1.95 12.20 6.05
C LYS A 48 2.95 12.19 7.21
N VAL A 49 3.98 11.36 7.11
CA VAL A 49 5.05 11.18 8.10
C VAL A 49 6.33 11.90 7.65
N MET A 50 6.30 12.68 6.57
CA MET A 50 7.28 13.72 6.28
C MET A 50 7.17 14.81 7.34
N VAL A 51 7.64 14.46 8.53
CA VAL A 51 7.94 15.34 9.64
C VAL A 51 9.06 16.23 9.13
N ASN A 52 8.79 17.53 9.08
CA ASN A 52 9.77 18.57 8.81
C ASN A 52 11.06 18.27 9.61
N ASP A 53 12.25 18.41 9.02
CA ASP A 53 13.56 18.22 9.69
C ASP A 53 13.63 18.92 11.07
N GLU A 54 12.94 20.05 11.21
CA GLU A 54 12.82 20.83 12.43
C GLU A 54 11.95 20.13 13.49
N GLU A 55 10.82 19.55 13.09
CA GLU A 55 9.97 18.73 13.95
C GLU A 55 10.67 17.42 14.35
N MET A 56 11.47 16.85 13.45
CA MET A 56 12.27 15.65 13.72
C MET A 56 13.38 15.94 14.76
N LYS A 57 14.03 17.12 14.67
CA LYS A 57 14.99 17.59 15.69
C LYS A 57 14.33 17.79 17.05
N ILE A 58 13.12 18.35 17.09
CA ILE A 58 12.35 18.53 18.34
C ILE A 58 12.02 17.17 18.94
N LEU A 59 11.51 16.22 18.16
CA LEU A 59 11.18 14.88 18.62
C LEU A 59 12.42 14.12 19.16
N MET A 60 13.55 14.21 18.46
CA MET A 60 14.83 13.64 18.91
C MET A 60 15.32 14.25 20.22
N SER A 61 15.10 15.55 20.43
CA SER A 61 15.49 16.24 21.67
C SER A 61 14.68 15.76 22.88
N ILE A 62 13.38 15.49 22.69
CA ILE A 62 12.48 14.97 23.73
C ILE A 62 12.84 13.52 24.06
N LEU A 63 13.10 12.68 23.05
CA LEU A 63 13.51 11.28 23.25
C LEU A 63 14.86 11.16 23.97
N LYS A 64 15.83 12.03 23.66
CA LYS A 64 17.12 12.08 24.37
C LYS A 64 16.97 12.51 25.84
N LYS A 65 16.11 13.48 26.13
CA LYS A 65 15.80 13.87 27.52
C LYS A 65 15.18 12.73 28.32
N LYS A 66 14.36 11.89 27.70
CA LYS A 66 13.68 10.76 28.37
C LYS A 66 14.57 9.53 28.59
N LYS A 67 15.65 9.37 27.82
CA LYS A 67 16.66 8.30 28.01
C LYS A 67 17.76 8.65 29.01
N GLY A 68 17.80 9.89 29.49
CA GLY A 68 18.80 10.38 30.46
C GLY A 68 18.26 10.56 31.89
N SER A 69 17.06 10.06 32.20
CA SER A 69 16.47 10.01 33.55
C SER A 69 16.30 8.58 34.02
#